data_AF-A0A8T6EBT9-F1
#
_entry.id   AF-A0A8T6EBT9-F1
#
_cell.length_a   1.000
_cell.length_b   1.000
_cell.length_c   1.000
_cell.angle_alpha   90.00
_cell.angle_beta   90.00
_cell.angle_gamma   90.00
#
_symmetry.space_group_name_H-M   'P 1'
#
loop_
_entity.id
_entity.type
_entity.pdbx_description
1 polymer ?
#
loop_
_entity_poly.entity_id
_entity_poly.type
_entity_poly.pdbx_seq_one_letter_code
_entity_poly.pdbx_strand_id
1 'polypeptide(L)'
;MSYDALAEQYETVVLRGAELETTVGHVLVFGITPEFARHFDFTSTRLPPADVFRVARETGGFAVAAHAGRPSIGMAEHVANGYDPEYVEAAETLNGGSSDHENEIGTEFAKEHGLHLVGGSDAHYVSAIGRCLTAFARPIATIEELVEQLASGDYYPVTIEQTLEEEAV
;
A
#
# COMPACT_ATOMS: atom_id res chain seq x y z
N MET A 1 8.99 -14.99 -20.46
CA MET A 1 9.87 -13.95 -19.86
C MET A 1 9.48 -13.86 -18.38
N SER A 2 10.41 -14.01 -17.45
CA SER A 2 10.13 -13.86 -16.01
C SER A 2 10.10 -12.39 -15.62
N TYR A 3 9.56 -12.08 -14.43
CA TYR A 3 9.69 -10.74 -13.85
C TYR A 3 11.15 -10.31 -13.70
N ASP A 4 12.04 -11.23 -13.31
CA ASP A 4 13.48 -10.96 -13.17
C ASP A 4 14.11 -10.52 -14.49
N ALA A 5 13.73 -11.16 -15.60
CA ALA A 5 14.23 -10.79 -16.93
C ALA A 5 13.74 -9.40 -17.38
N LEU A 6 12.53 -9.00 -16.99
CA LEU A 6 12.03 -7.64 -17.22
C LEU A 6 12.76 -6.64 -16.33
N ALA A 7 12.96 -6.96 -15.05
CA ALA A 7 13.69 -6.14 -14.11
C ALA A 7 15.11 -5.83 -14.62
N GLU A 8 15.83 -6.86 -15.07
CA GLU A 8 17.17 -6.73 -15.65
C GLU A 8 17.16 -5.93 -16.97
N GLN A 9 16.20 -6.21 -17.87
CA GLN A 9 16.13 -5.52 -19.16
C GLN A 9 15.89 -4.01 -19.03
N TYR A 10 15.11 -3.60 -18.02
CA TYR A 10 14.71 -2.20 -17.83
C TYR A 10 15.41 -1.51 -16.65
N GLU A 11 16.45 -2.13 -16.09
CA GLU A 11 17.22 -1.60 -14.95
C GLU A 11 16.31 -1.16 -13.79
N THR A 12 15.28 -1.96 -13.50
CA THR A 12 14.27 -1.67 -12.49
C THR A 12 14.16 -2.81 -11.48
N VAL A 13 13.59 -2.51 -10.31
CA VAL A 13 13.34 -3.51 -9.26
C VAL A 13 11.87 -3.89 -9.32
N VAL A 14 11.58 -5.19 -9.46
CA VAL A 14 10.21 -5.74 -9.43
C VAL A 14 10.01 -6.52 -8.14
N LEU A 15 9.25 -5.94 -7.22
CA LEU A 15 8.90 -6.55 -5.93
C LEU A 15 7.49 -7.13 -5.99
N ARG A 16 7.26 -8.25 -5.29
CA ARG A 16 5.96 -8.91 -5.26
C ARG A 16 5.16 -8.47 -4.03
N GLY A 17 3.86 -8.27 -4.24
CA GLY A 17 2.86 -8.07 -3.21
C GLY A 17 1.51 -8.61 -3.67
N ALA A 18 0.47 -8.47 -2.84
CA ALA A 18 -0.90 -8.76 -3.20
C ALA A 18 -1.83 -7.66 -2.68
N GLU A 19 -2.88 -7.35 -3.43
CA GLU A 19 -4.04 -6.64 -2.91
C GLU A 19 -5.08 -7.70 -2.50
N LEU A 20 -5.51 -7.64 -1.25
CA LEU A 20 -6.46 -8.57 -0.66
C LEU A 20 -7.79 -7.86 -0.41
N GLU A 21 -8.88 -8.47 -0.84
CA GLU A 21 -10.24 -7.99 -0.56
C GLU A 21 -10.70 -8.51 0.81
N THR A 22 -11.01 -7.59 1.71
CA THR A 22 -11.40 -7.90 3.10
C THR A 22 -12.85 -7.49 3.34
N THR A 23 -13.41 -7.86 4.50
CA THR A 23 -14.72 -7.35 4.90
C THR A 23 -14.73 -5.84 5.20
N VAL A 24 -13.55 -5.21 5.31
CA VAL A 24 -13.37 -3.78 5.60
C VAL A 24 -12.31 -3.21 4.65
N GLY A 25 -12.73 -2.96 3.42
CA GLY A 25 -11.89 -2.41 2.37
C GLY A 25 -10.78 -3.33 1.87
N HIS A 26 -9.93 -2.79 1.01
CA HIS A 26 -8.80 -3.54 0.45
C HIS A 26 -7.51 -3.30 1.24
N VAL A 27 -6.64 -4.30 1.22
CA VAL A 27 -5.35 -4.27 1.94
C VAL A 27 -4.24 -4.68 1.01
N LEU A 28 -3.22 -3.84 0.85
CA LEU A 28 -1.98 -4.20 0.19
C LEU A 28 -1.10 -4.98 1.17
N VAL A 29 -0.54 -6.11 0.76
CA VAL A 29 0.37 -6.93 1.57
C VAL A 29 1.68 -7.15 0.83
N PHE A 30 2.77 -6.78 1.48
CA PHE A 30 4.14 -6.96 1.03
C PHE A 30 4.87 -7.96 1.96
N GLY A 31 5.84 -8.70 1.41
CA GLY A 31 6.58 -9.71 2.19
C GLY A 31 5.76 -10.97 2.49
N ILE A 32 4.91 -11.41 1.54
CA ILE A 32 4.07 -12.60 1.71
C ILE A 32 4.92 -13.86 1.83
N THR A 33 5.01 -14.40 3.05
CA THR A 33 5.72 -15.65 3.33
C THR A 33 4.83 -16.88 3.12
N PRO A 34 5.41 -18.09 2.98
CA PRO A 34 4.62 -19.32 3.00
C PRO A 34 3.83 -19.50 4.30
N GLU A 35 4.24 -18.87 5.40
CA GLU A 35 3.49 -18.88 6.65
C GLU A 35 2.25 -18.01 6.56
N PHE A 36 2.39 -16.74 6.18
CA PHE A 36 1.25 -15.85 5.89
C PHE A 36 0.24 -16.54 4.97
N ALA A 37 0.73 -17.14 3.89
CA ALA A 37 -0.12 -17.74 2.88
C ALA A 37 -0.95 -18.95 3.37
N ARG A 38 -0.55 -19.60 4.48
CA ARG A 38 -1.34 -20.68 5.10
C ARG A 38 -2.52 -20.18 5.93
N HIS A 39 -2.55 -18.90 6.31
CA HIS A 39 -3.62 -18.32 7.11
C HIS A 39 -4.84 -17.90 6.29
N PHE A 40 -4.66 -17.64 4.99
CA PHE A 40 -5.69 -16.99 4.17
C PHE A 40 -5.97 -17.75 2.87
N ASP A 41 -7.25 -17.78 2.51
CA ASP A 41 -7.68 -18.14 1.16
C ASP A 41 -7.66 -16.88 0.29
N PHE A 42 -6.67 -16.79 -0.61
CA PHE A 42 -6.49 -15.65 -1.52
C PHE A 42 -7.61 -15.52 -2.55
N THR A 43 -8.53 -16.49 -2.65
CA THR A 43 -9.72 -16.41 -3.49
C THR A 43 -10.93 -15.83 -2.75
N SER A 44 -10.84 -15.67 -1.44
CA SER A 44 -11.89 -15.07 -0.61
C SER A 44 -11.90 -13.56 -0.75
N THR A 45 -13.09 -13.00 -0.91
CA THR A 45 -13.34 -11.55 -0.90
C THR A 45 -13.80 -11.03 0.45
N ARG A 46 -13.67 -11.85 1.50
CA ARG A 46 -14.20 -11.57 2.84
C ARG A 46 -13.18 -11.93 3.91
N LEU A 47 -11.91 -11.63 3.64
CA LEU A 47 -10.85 -11.85 4.62
C LEU A 47 -11.07 -10.94 5.84
N PRO A 48 -10.74 -11.39 7.06
CA PRO A 48 -10.79 -10.56 8.25
C PRO A 48 -9.62 -9.55 8.24
N PRO A 49 -9.89 -8.23 8.14
CA PRO A 49 -8.87 -7.18 8.02
C PRO A 49 -7.85 -7.18 9.16
N ALA A 50 -8.29 -7.19 10.42
CA ALA A 50 -7.40 -7.20 11.59
C ALA A 50 -6.41 -8.38 11.57
N ASP A 51 -6.87 -9.57 11.17
CA ASP A 51 -6.00 -10.73 11.01
C ASP A 51 -5.00 -10.53 9.86
N VAL A 52 -5.39 -9.93 8.74
CA VAL A 52 -4.46 -9.64 7.63
C VAL A 52 -3.32 -8.74 8.11
N PHE A 53 -3.62 -7.62 8.78
CA PHE A 53 -2.60 -6.72 9.31
C PHE A 53 -1.71 -7.40 10.35
N ARG A 54 -2.32 -8.07 11.34
CA ARG A 54 -1.61 -8.76 12.42
C ARG A 54 -0.72 -9.89 11.90
N VAL A 55 -1.24 -10.78 11.06
CA VAL A 55 -0.49 -11.93 10.53
C VAL A 55 0.59 -11.47 9.55
N ALA A 56 0.34 -10.42 8.75
CA ALA A 56 1.40 -9.82 7.93
C ALA A 56 2.60 -9.45 8.81
N ARG A 57 2.36 -8.76 9.93
CA ARG A 57 3.42 -8.38 10.86
C ARG A 57 4.11 -9.55 11.54
N GLU A 58 3.34 -10.48 12.09
CA GLU A 58 3.87 -11.66 12.79
C GLU A 58 4.74 -12.55 11.89
N THR A 59 4.49 -12.54 10.58
CA THR A 59 5.17 -13.40 9.61
C THR A 59 6.21 -12.68 8.75
N GLY A 60 6.60 -11.45 9.12
CA GLY A 60 7.69 -10.71 8.49
C GLY A 60 7.31 -9.87 7.26
N GLY A 61 6.03 -9.58 7.07
CA GLY A 61 5.49 -8.70 6.03
C GLY A 61 5.02 -7.34 6.55
N PHE A 62 4.47 -6.53 5.65
CA PHE A 62 3.83 -5.25 5.95
C PHE A 62 2.49 -5.16 5.22
N ALA A 63 1.46 -4.65 5.90
CA ALA A 63 0.14 -4.42 5.31
C ALA A 63 -0.24 -2.93 5.33
N VAL A 64 -0.82 -2.44 4.24
CA VAL A 64 -1.26 -1.05 4.05
C VAL A 64 -2.74 -1.04 3.73
N ALA A 65 -3.53 -0.17 4.38
CA ALA A 65 -4.91 0.06 3.98
C ALA A 65 -4.94 0.73 2.59
N ALA A 66 -5.40 0.01 1.56
CA ALA A 66 -5.39 0.49 0.18
C ALA A 66 -6.45 1.59 -0.03
N HIS A 67 -6.17 2.55 -0.94
CA HIS A 67 -7.08 3.63 -1.36
C HIS A 67 -8.04 4.07 -0.24
N ALA A 68 -7.49 4.47 0.91
CA ALA A 68 -8.18 4.37 2.19
C ALA A 68 -9.47 5.20 2.29
N GLY A 69 -9.59 6.28 1.53
CA GLY A 69 -10.78 7.14 1.47
C GLY A 69 -11.77 6.81 0.36
N ARG A 70 -11.56 5.75 -0.42
CA ARG A 70 -12.49 5.35 -1.49
C ARG A 70 -13.79 4.78 -0.89
N PRO A 71 -14.98 5.22 -1.34
CA PRO A 71 -16.24 4.74 -0.78
C PRO A 71 -16.39 3.22 -0.92
N SER A 72 -16.95 2.59 0.12
CA SER A 72 -17.21 1.14 0.25
C SER A 72 -15.99 0.22 0.29
N ILE A 73 -14.91 0.54 -0.43
CA ILE A 73 -13.72 -0.31 -0.57
C ILE A 73 -12.46 0.26 0.10
N GLY A 74 -12.50 1.49 0.59
CA GLY A 74 -11.50 2.09 1.46
C GLY A 74 -11.89 1.95 2.94
N MET A 75 -10.91 1.83 3.83
CA MET A 75 -11.13 1.57 5.26
C MET A 75 -11.79 2.75 6.01
N ALA A 76 -11.59 3.99 5.56
CA ALA A 76 -12.01 5.19 6.30
C ALA A 76 -13.53 5.23 6.58
N GLU A 77 -14.36 4.85 5.60
CA GLU A 77 -15.81 4.81 5.78
C GLU A 77 -16.24 3.77 6.83
N HIS A 78 -15.59 2.61 6.86
CA HIS A 78 -15.91 1.57 7.85
C HIS A 78 -15.54 1.99 9.26
N VAL A 79 -14.42 2.69 9.42
CA VAL A 79 -13.99 3.24 10.72
C VAL A 79 -14.94 4.33 11.19
N ALA A 80 -15.39 5.23 10.29
CA ALA A 80 -16.43 6.20 10.59
C ALA A 80 -17.76 5.55 11.02
N ASN A 81 -18.01 4.30 10.59
CA ASN A 81 -19.17 3.49 10.97
C ASN A 81 -18.92 2.56 12.18
N GLY A 82 -17.81 2.75 12.91
CA GLY A 82 -17.53 2.08 14.18
C GLY A 82 -16.63 0.85 14.11
N TYR A 83 -15.96 0.60 12.99
CA TYR A 83 -14.86 -0.37 12.93
C TYR A 83 -13.61 0.17 13.64
N ASP A 84 -12.90 -0.68 14.38
CA ASP A 84 -11.64 -0.33 15.04
C ASP A 84 -10.45 -0.71 14.13
N PRO A 85 -9.63 0.26 13.66
CA PRO A 85 -8.49 -0.01 12.78
C PRO A 85 -7.27 -0.56 13.56
N GLU A 86 -7.49 -1.53 14.43
CA GLU A 86 -6.42 -2.20 15.18
C GLU A 86 -5.40 -2.83 14.21
N TYR A 87 -4.11 -2.76 14.57
CA TYR A 87 -2.96 -3.25 13.79
C TYR A 87 -2.65 -2.48 12.49
N VAL A 88 -3.45 -1.48 12.11
CA VAL A 88 -3.17 -0.66 10.93
C VAL A 88 -2.03 0.32 11.27
N GLU A 89 -0.96 0.28 10.49
CA GLU A 89 0.22 1.16 10.67
C GLU A 89 0.36 2.17 9.52
N ALA A 90 -0.19 1.88 8.34
CA ALA A 90 -0.11 2.76 7.18
C ALA A 90 -1.38 2.69 6.32
N ALA A 91 -1.67 3.81 5.65
CA ALA A 91 -2.76 3.95 4.70
C ALA A 91 -2.25 4.55 3.39
N GLU A 92 -2.79 4.08 2.27
CA GLU A 92 -2.58 4.69 0.96
C GLU A 92 -3.49 5.92 0.85
N THR A 93 -2.88 7.10 0.95
CA THR A 93 -3.57 8.41 1.00
C THR A 93 -3.41 9.19 -0.30
N LEU A 94 -2.52 8.76 -1.19
CA LEU A 94 -2.34 9.32 -2.53
C LEU A 94 -2.42 8.20 -3.56
N ASN A 95 -3.63 7.91 -4.00
CA ASN A 95 -3.91 6.86 -4.97
C ASN A 95 -4.22 7.48 -6.35
N GLY A 96 -3.50 7.07 -7.39
CA GLY A 96 -3.60 7.63 -8.75
C GLY A 96 -4.90 7.27 -9.50
N GLY A 97 -5.62 6.24 -9.03
CA GLY A 97 -6.95 5.86 -9.50
C GLY A 97 -8.10 6.54 -8.73
N SER A 98 -7.79 7.27 -7.65
CA SER A 98 -8.77 7.96 -6.81
C SER A 98 -8.84 9.45 -7.15
N SER A 99 -9.97 10.07 -6.87
CA SER A 99 -10.17 11.51 -6.94
C SER A 99 -9.48 12.24 -5.79
N ASP A 100 -9.26 13.55 -5.95
CA ASP A 100 -8.63 14.38 -4.92
C ASP A 100 -9.42 14.35 -3.60
N HIS A 101 -10.75 14.29 -3.66
CA HIS A 101 -11.60 14.21 -2.48
C HIS A 101 -11.46 12.86 -1.74
N GLU A 102 -11.35 11.75 -2.46
CA GLU A 102 -11.12 10.43 -1.85
C GLU A 102 -9.73 10.36 -1.19
N ASN A 103 -8.71 10.95 -1.82
CA ASN A 103 -7.37 11.07 -1.25
C ASN A 103 -7.36 11.96 0.01
N GLU A 104 -8.15 13.05 0.02
CA GLU A 104 -8.31 13.91 1.19
C GLU A 104 -8.95 13.16 2.37
N ILE A 105 -10.01 12.37 2.12
CA ILE A 105 -10.61 11.50 3.15
C ILE A 105 -9.58 10.52 3.71
N GLY A 106 -8.81 9.85 2.84
CA GLY A 106 -7.75 8.92 3.27
C GLY A 106 -6.67 9.61 4.10
N THR A 107 -6.32 10.85 3.76
CA THR A 107 -5.36 11.66 4.50
C THR A 107 -5.87 12.04 5.88
N GLU A 108 -7.13 12.46 6.02
CA GLU A 108 -7.72 12.80 7.32
C GLU A 108 -7.85 11.56 8.20
N PHE A 109 -8.25 10.41 7.64
CA PHE A 109 -8.22 9.12 8.32
C PHE A 109 -6.83 8.78 8.85
N ALA A 110 -5.80 8.87 8.01
CA ALA A 110 -4.43 8.60 8.43
C ALA A 110 -3.97 9.52 9.57
N LYS A 111 -4.30 10.82 9.51
CA LYS A 111 -3.97 11.80 10.55
C LYS A 111 -4.66 11.51 11.88
N GLU A 112 -5.95 11.20 11.86
CA GLU A 112 -6.75 10.92 13.06
C GLU A 112 -6.20 9.70 13.84
N HIS A 113 -5.68 8.71 13.10
CA HIS A 113 -5.18 7.46 13.67
C HIS A 113 -3.64 7.39 13.78
N GLY A 114 -2.92 8.45 13.39
CA GLY A 114 -1.45 8.49 13.46
C GLY A 114 -0.76 7.49 12.53
N LEU A 115 -1.35 7.19 11.37
CA LEU A 115 -0.84 6.23 10.40
C LEU A 115 0.22 6.85 9.50
N HIS A 116 1.11 6.02 8.96
CA HIS A 116 2.03 6.42 7.89
C HIS A 116 1.32 6.54 6.54
N LEU A 117 1.81 7.43 5.69
CA LEU A 117 1.16 7.80 4.43
C LEU A 117 1.88 7.15 3.25
N VAL A 118 1.15 6.37 2.46
CA VAL A 118 1.65 5.68 1.26
C VAL A 118 1.01 6.27 0.00
N GLY A 119 1.73 6.26 -1.11
CA GLY A 119 1.22 6.61 -2.43
C GLY A 119 1.44 5.50 -3.45
N GLY A 120 0.48 5.34 -4.35
CA GLY A 120 0.49 4.28 -5.36
C GLY A 120 -0.42 4.58 -6.55
N SER A 121 -0.09 4.05 -7.72
CA SER A 121 -0.81 4.41 -8.95
C SER A 121 -2.15 3.70 -9.14
N ASP A 122 -2.35 2.51 -8.54
CA ASP A 122 -3.53 1.64 -8.80
C ASP A 122 -3.81 1.48 -10.30
N ALA A 123 -2.75 1.21 -11.05
CA ALA A 123 -2.73 1.34 -12.50
C ALA A 123 -3.42 0.15 -13.17
N HIS A 124 -4.56 0.40 -13.82
CA HIS A 124 -5.29 -0.55 -14.65
C HIS A 124 -4.97 -0.42 -16.16
N TYR A 125 -4.10 0.53 -16.52
CA TYR A 125 -3.63 0.78 -17.88
C TYR A 125 -2.19 1.34 -17.85
N VAL A 126 -1.43 1.10 -18.92
CA VAL A 126 0.02 1.42 -18.97
C VAL A 126 0.31 2.89 -18.69
N SER A 127 -0.50 3.81 -19.21
CA SER A 127 -0.29 5.25 -19.02
C SER A 127 -0.62 5.76 -17.61
N ALA A 128 -1.17 4.94 -16.71
CA ALA A 128 -1.34 5.29 -15.30
C ALA A 128 -0.17 4.89 -14.41
N ILE A 129 0.76 4.06 -14.92
CA ILE A 129 1.90 3.58 -14.13
C ILE A 129 2.70 4.78 -13.62
N GLY A 130 2.94 4.80 -12.31
CA GLY A 130 3.77 5.80 -11.66
C GLY A 130 3.09 7.15 -11.39
N ARG A 131 1.82 7.35 -11.73
CA ARG A 131 1.11 8.62 -11.47
C ARG A 131 1.25 9.12 -10.02
N CYS A 132 1.18 8.19 -9.08
CA CYS A 132 1.47 8.40 -7.66
C CYS A 132 2.44 7.33 -7.18
N LEU A 133 3.32 7.71 -6.26
CA LEU A 133 4.48 6.96 -5.79
C LEU A 133 4.64 7.12 -4.27
N THR A 134 5.45 6.26 -3.68
CA THR A 134 5.98 6.45 -2.33
C THR A 134 7.47 6.75 -2.43
N ALA A 135 7.89 7.92 -1.92
CA ALA A 135 9.28 8.33 -1.86
C ALA A 135 9.92 7.77 -0.59
N PHE A 136 10.98 7.00 -0.76
CA PHE A 136 11.78 6.43 0.34
C PHE A 136 13.14 7.14 0.40
N ALA A 137 13.68 7.33 1.60
CA ALA A 137 14.96 8.01 1.80
C ALA A 137 16.17 7.22 1.22
N ARG A 138 16.00 5.92 0.97
CA ARG A 138 17.06 5.04 0.46
C ARG A 138 16.53 4.15 -0.67
N PRO A 139 17.38 3.76 -1.62
CA PRO A 139 17.00 2.77 -2.64
C PRO A 139 16.57 1.43 -2.01
N ILE A 140 15.58 0.79 -2.62
CA ILE A 140 15.05 -0.51 -2.20
C ILE A 140 15.31 -1.50 -3.34
N ALA A 141 16.02 -2.59 -3.04
CA ALA A 141 16.34 -3.66 -3.98
C ALA A 141 15.64 -4.99 -3.65
N THR A 142 15.20 -5.17 -2.42
CA THR A 142 14.59 -6.43 -1.94
C THR A 142 13.24 -6.21 -1.26
N ILE A 143 12.44 -7.29 -1.13
CA ILE A 143 11.16 -7.21 -0.45
C ILE A 143 11.34 -7.00 1.06
N GLU A 144 12.42 -7.53 1.64
CA GLU A 144 12.79 -7.34 3.04
C GLU A 144 13.14 -5.87 3.33
N GLU A 145 13.90 -5.22 2.45
CA GLU A 145 14.19 -3.78 2.54
C GLU A 145 12.92 -2.94 2.41
N LEU A 146 11.99 -3.30 1.51
CA LEU A 146 10.68 -2.63 1.41
C LEU A 146 9.91 -2.72 2.71
N VAL A 147 9.79 -3.92 3.29
CA VAL A 147 9.09 -4.15 4.56
C VAL A 147 9.74 -3.37 5.70
N GLU A 148 11.08 -3.32 5.76
CA GLU A 148 11.82 -2.53 6.76
C GLU A 148 11.55 -1.02 6.61
N GLN A 149 11.57 -0.49 5.39
CA GLN A 149 11.28 0.92 5.14
C GLN A 149 9.81 1.28 5.40
N LEU A 150 8.87 0.42 5.03
CA LEU A 150 7.46 0.61 5.41
C LEU A 150 7.29 0.61 6.94
N ALA A 151 8.03 -0.25 7.65
CA ALA A 151 8.00 -0.30 9.12
C ALA A 151 8.65 0.90 9.81
N SER A 152 9.55 1.63 9.14
CA SER A 152 10.19 2.81 9.75
C SER A 152 9.30 4.05 9.72
N GLY A 153 8.34 4.12 8.79
CA GLY A 153 7.53 5.31 8.57
C GLY A 153 8.27 6.48 7.90
N ASP A 154 9.53 6.29 7.51
CA ASP A 154 10.39 7.31 6.91
C ASP A 154 10.23 7.36 5.39
N TYR A 155 9.03 7.73 4.96
CA TYR A 155 8.62 7.86 3.57
C TYR A 155 7.42 8.79 3.46
N TYR A 156 7.13 9.25 2.24
CA TYR A 156 5.98 10.10 1.99
C TYR A 156 5.41 9.86 0.58
N PRO A 157 4.09 10.05 0.39
CA PRO A 157 3.48 9.95 -0.92
C PRO A 157 3.86 11.15 -1.80
N VAL A 158 4.11 10.90 -3.09
CA VAL A 158 4.40 11.94 -4.09
C VAL A 158 3.72 11.62 -5.43
N THR A 159 3.41 12.64 -6.22
CA THR A 159 3.08 12.45 -7.65
C THR A 159 4.37 12.38 -8.48
N ILE A 160 4.30 11.81 -9.67
CA ILE A 160 5.46 11.76 -10.58
C ILE A 160 5.92 13.17 -11.00
N GLU A 161 5.03 14.14 -11.08
CA GLU A 161 5.39 15.51 -11.39
C GLU A 161 6.25 16.13 -10.28
N GLN A 162 5.92 15.85 -9.02
CA GLN A 162 6.68 16.35 -7.86
C GLN A 162 8.12 15.80 -7.84
N THR A 163 8.34 14.58 -8.32
CA THR A 163 9.71 14.02 -8.39
C THR A 163 10.58 14.69 -9.45
N LEU A 164 9.96 15.30 -10.48
CA LEU A 164 10.68 16.03 -11.53
C LEU A 164 11.02 17.46 -11.12
N GLU A 165 10.24 18.04 -10.22
CA GLU A 165 10.48 19.40 -9.69
C GLU A 165 11.63 19.43 -8.68
N GLU A 166 11.83 18.35 -7.91
CA GLU A 166 12.94 18.23 -6.95
C GLU A 166 14.32 18.10 -7.63
N GLU A 167 14.41 17.60 -8.86
CA GLU A 167 15.67 17.53 -9.63
C GLU A 167 16.05 18.86 -10.32
N ALA A 168 15.17 19.85 -10.32
CA ALA A 168 15.34 21.12 -11.04
C ALA A 168 16.01 22.24 -10.21
N VAL A 169 16.53 21.94 -9.01
CA VAL A 169 17.17 22.90 -8.08
C VAL A 169 18.64 22.57 -7.82
#